data_AF-A0A4U2ZZ02-F1
#
_entry.id   AF-A0A4U2ZZ02-F1
#
_cell.length_a   1.000
_cell.length_b   1.000
_cell.length_c   1.000
_cell.angle_alpha   90.00
_cell.angle_beta   90.00
_cell.angle_gamma   90.00
#
_symmetry.space_group_name_H-M   'P 1'
#
loop_
_entity.id
_entity.type
_entity.pdbx_description
1 polymer ?
#
loop_
_entity_poly.entity_id
_entity_poly.type
_entity_poly.pdbx_seq_one_letter_code
_entity_poly.pdbx_strand_id
1 'polypeptide(L)'
;MKNEVILNKISTIERCLKRIQDVYGNDPDNLEDYTKQDSIILNIQRACEASIDLAMHIVAGEKLGLPQSSREAFDLLVTADLLSAELANKL
;
A
#
# COMPACT_ATOMS: atom_id res chain seq x y z
N MET A 1 7.52 0.41 19.84
CA MET A 1 7.37 1.66 19.08
C MET A 1 7.78 1.59 17.61
N LYS A 2 9.08 1.53 17.20
CA LYS A 2 9.45 1.54 15.75
C LYS A 2 8.73 0.45 14.93
N ASN A 3 8.69 -0.77 15.45
CA ASN A 3 8.03 -1.89 14.76
C ASN A 3 6.50 -1.85 14.83
N GLU A 4 5.91 -1.17 15.81
CA GLU A 4 4.44 -1.12 15.96
C GLU A 4 3.80 -0.31 14.84
N VAL A 5 4.45 0.78 14.40
CA VAL A 5 3.98 1.57 13.25
C VAL A 5 3.97 0.71 11.99
N ILE A 6 5.07 -0.02 11.74
CA ILE A 6 5.18 -0.92 10.58
C ILE A 6 4.10 -2.01 10.63
N LEU A 7 3.97 -2.71 11.75
CA LEU A 7 2.97 -3.78 11.93
C LEU A 7 1.54 -3.26 11.76
N ASN A 8 1.24 -2.05 12.26
CA ASN A 8 -0.08 -1.44 12.09
C ASN A 8 -0.37 -1.09 10.62
N LYS A 9 0.63 -0.60 9.87
CA LYS A 9 0.48 -0.33 8.44
C LYS A 9 0.28 -1.61 7.63
N ILE A 10 1.10 -2.65 7.89
CA ILE A 10 0.93 -3.97 7.28
C ILE A 10 -0.46 -4.53 7.56
N SER A 11 -0.90 -4.54 8.83
CA SER A 11 -2.23 -5.02 9.19
C SER A 11 -3.36 -4.22 8.52
N THR A 12 -3.15 -2.93 8.27
CA THR A 12 -4.11 -2.11 7.52
C THR A 12 -4.17 -2.52 6.05
N ILE A 13 -3.03 -2.73 5.41
CA ILE A 13 -2.94 -3.21 4.01
C ILE A 13 -3.67 -4.55 3.89
N GLU A 14 -3.34 -5.51 4.76
CA GLU A 14 -3.94 -6.86 4.75
C GLU A 14 -5.47 -6.82 4.93
N ARG A 15 -5.98 -5.99 5.86
CA ARG A 15 -7.43 -5.83 6.06
C ARG A 15 -8.11 -5.23 4.83
N CYS A 16 -7.49 -4.26 4.16
CA CYS A 16 -8.03 -3.65 2.95
C CYS A 16 -8.09 -4.68 1.81
N LEU A 17 -7.01 -5.45 1.60
CA LEU A 17 -6.97 -6.52 0.60
C LEU A 17 -8.02 -7.60 0.87
N LYS A 18 -8.15 -8.04 2.13
CA LYS A 18 -9.20 -8.97 2.52
C LYS A 18 -10.59 -8.40 2.23
N ARG A 19 -10.83 -7.14 2.55
CA ARG A 19 -12.13 -6.50 2.30
C ARG A 19 -12.45 -6.42 0.81
N ILE A 20 -11.47 -6.13 -0.04
CA ILE A 20 -11.63 -6.14 -1.50
C ILE A 20 -12.06 -7.53 -1.96
N GLN A 21 -11.37 -8.58 -1.51
CA GLN A 21 -11.70 -9.97 -1.84
C GLN A 21 -13.10 -10.37 -1.35
N ASP A 22 -13.46 -10.02 -0.12
CA ASP A 22 -14.77 -10.31 0.48
C ASP A 22 -15.91 -9.60 -0.27
N VAL A 23 -15.70 -8.35 -0.72
CA VAL A 23 -16.72 -7.59 -1.48
C VAL A 23 -16.82 -8.08 -2.91
N TYR A 24 -15.69 -8.37 -3.55
CA TYR A 24 -15.67 -8.89 -4.91
C TYR A 24 -16.25 -10.30 -5.00
N GLY A 25 -16.01 -11.14 -3.98
CA GLY A 25 -16.62 -12.46 -3.86
C GLY A 25 -16.25 -13.45 -4.99
N ASN A 26 -15.24 -13.14 -5.81
CA ASN A 26 -14.90 -13.86 -7.04
C ASN A 26 -16.08 -13.96 -8.03
N ASP A 27 -16.91 -12.93 -8.05
CA ASP A 27 -18.10 -12.84 -8.89
C ASP A 27 -18.11 -11.48 -9.60
N PRO A 28 -17.90 -11.44 -10.93
CA PRO A 28 -17.91 -10.21 -11.72
C PRO A 28 -19.19 -9.40 -11.60
N ASP A 29 -20.35 -10.03 -11.35
CA ASP A 29 -21.64 -9.34 -11.26
C ASP A 29 -21.69 -8.43 -10.01
N ASN A 30 -20.84 -8.69 -9.00
CA ASN A 30 -20.68 -7.78 -7.87
C ASN A 30 -20.14 -6.40 -8.28
N LEU A 31 -19.50 -6.30 -9.45
CA LEU A 31 -19.06 -5.02 -10.00
C LEU A 31 -20.19 -4.25 -10.68
N GLU A 32 -21.41 -4.77 -10.80
CA GLU A 32 -22.56 -3.98 -11.27
C GLU A 32 -23.20 -3.15 -10.13
N ASP A 33 -22.92 -3.50 -8.88
CA ASP A 33 -23.37 -2.77 -7.69
C ASP A 33 -22.39 -1.64 -7.35
N TYR A 34 -22.81 -0.38 -7.57
CA TYR A 34 -21.98 0.80 -7.27
C TYR A 34 -21.54 0.88 -5.80
N THR A 35 -22.33 0.37 -4.85
CA THR A 35 -21.93 0.35 -3.44
C THR A 35 -20.74 -0.59 -3.23
N LYS A 36 -20.71 -1.73 -3.93
CA LYS A 36 -19.60 -2.67 -3.89
C LYS A 36 -18.39 -2.11 -4.61
N GLN A 37 -18.57 -1.45 -5.75
CA GLN A 37 -17.48 -0.74 -6.45
C GLN A 37 -16.82 0.30 -5.53
N ASP A 38 -17.61 1.19 -4.92
CA ASP A 38 -17.12 2.22 -4.01
C ASP A 38 -16.36 1.61 -2.83
N SER A 39 -16.87 0.50 -2.28
CA SER A 39 -16.18 -0.22 -1.22
C SER A 39 -14.83 -0.79 -1.68
N ILE A 40 -14.75 -1.36 -2.88
CA ILE A 40 -13.51 -1.88 -3.46
C ILE A 40 -12.52 -0.73 -3.70
N ILE A 41 -12.94 0.33 -4.39
CA ILE A 41 -12.11 1.51 -4.70
C ILE A 41 -11.54 2.13 -3.43
N LEU A 42 -12.38 2.34 -2.41
CA LEU A 42 -11.96 2.91 -1.14
C LEU A 42 -10.89 2.05 -0.43
N ASN A 43 -11.03 0.72 -0.47
CA ASN A 43 -10.05 -0.16 0.15
C ASN A 43 -8.75 -0.26 -0.68
N ILE A 44 -8.81 -0.13 -2.01
CA ILE A 44 -7.61 0.00 -2.85
C ILE A 44 -6.86 1.28 -2.47
N GLN A 45 -7.56 2.42 -2.41
CA GLN A 45 -6.96 3.70 -2.02
C GLN A 45 -6.29 3.61 -0.64
N ARG A 46 -6.99 3.05 0.36
CA ARG A 46 -6.44 2.88 1.72
C ARG A 46 -5.22 1.97 1.76
N ALA A 47 -5.19 0.91 0.97
CA ALA A 47 -4.02 0.03 0.87
C ALA A 47 -2.82 0.78 0.26
N CYS A 48 -3.05 1.58 -0.78
CA CYS A 48 -2.02 2.43 -1.38
C CYS A 48 -1.48 3.46 -0.39
N GLU A 49 -2.35 4.20 0.31
CA GLU A 49 -1.95 5.19 1.31
C GLU A 49 -1.15 4.56 2.46
N ALA A 50 -1.59 3.40 2.98
CA ALA A 50 -0.85 2.69 4.01
C ALA A 50 0.53 2.20 3.53
N SER A 51 0.66 1.85 2.25
CA SER A 51 1.92 1.45 1.62
C SER A 51 2.87 2.64 1.46
N ILE A 52 2.34 3.81 1.06
CA ILE A 52 3.10 5.06 0.96
C ILE A 52 3.61 5.49 2.34
N ASP A 53 2.74 5.48 3.35
CA ASP A 53 3.12 5.82 4.73
C ASP A 53 4.22 4.90 5.25
N LEU A 54 4.13 3.61 4.94
CA LEU A 54 5.15 2.63 5.30
C LEU A 54 6.48 2.93 4.61
N ALA A 55 6.46 3.23 3.31
CA ALA A 55 7.67 3.59 2.57
C ALA A 55 8.33 4.85 3.14
N MET A 56 7.56 5.91 3.39
CA MET A 56 8.03 7.14 4.01
C MET A 56 8.62 6.89 5.40
N HIS A 57 7.99 6.04 6.21
CA HIS A 57 8.48 5.68 7.53
C HIS A 57 9.82 4.94 7.47
N ILE A 58 9.97 3.98 6.55
CA ILE A 58 11.23 3.23 6.37
C ILE A 58 12.34 4.17 5.88
N VAL A 59 12.07 5.01 4.88
CA VAL A 59 13.04 6.00 4.36
C VAL A 59 13.56 6.90 5.47
N ALA A 60 12.67 7.42 6.34
CA ALA A 60 13.06 8.23 7.48
C ALA A 60 13.81 7.42 8.56
N GLY A 61 13.37 6.17 8.82
CA GLY A 61 13.93 5.29 9.83
C GLY A 61 15.36 4.83 9.53
N GLU A 62 15.64 4.58 8.24
CA GLU A 62 16.93 4.14 7.69
C GLU A 62 17.78 5.31 7.15
N LYS A 63 17.25 6.55 7.21
CA LYS A 63 17.91 7.79 6.76
C LYS A 63 18.34 7.77 5.29
N LEU A 64 17.48 7.25 4.42
CA LEU A 64 17.78 7.06 2.99
C LEU A 64 17.70 8.38 2.18
N GLY A 65 17.11 9.43 2.74
CA GLY A 65 16.98 10.73 2.07
C GLY A 65 15.73 11.48 2.49
N LEU A 66 15.40 12.55 1.75
CA LEU A 66 14.21 13.38 1.93
C LEU A 66 13.35 13.32 0.66
N PRO A 67 12.47 12.32 0.51
CA PRO A 67 11.65 12.17 -0.68
C PRO A 67 10.69 13.37 -0.82
N GLN A 68 10.60 13.92 -2.02
CA GLN A 68 9.70 15.02 -2.39
C GLN A 68 8.36 14.51 -2.94
N SER A 69 8.23 13.21 -3.17
CA SER A 69 7.00 12.57 -3.63
C SER A 69 6.89 11.13 -3.11
N SER A 70 5.69 10.54 -3.18
CA SER A 70 5.48 9.13 -2.85
C SER A 70 6.30 8.20 -3.77
N ARG A 71 6.38 8.51 -5.06
CA ARG A 71 7.18 7.73 -6.04
C ARG A 71 8.65 7.72 -5.64
N GLU A 72 9.21 8.88 -5.32
CA GLU A 72 10.60 9.00 -4.90
C GLU A 72 10.88 8.22 -3.61
N ALA A 73 9.93 8.13 -2.68
CA ALA A 73 10.09 7.29 -1.50
C ALA A 73 10.29 5.81 -1.88
N PHE A 74 9.53 5.29 -2.85
CA PHE A 74 9.74 3.93 -3.36
C PHE A 74 11.06 3.78 -4.13
N ASP A 75 11.47 4.79 -4.92
CA ASP A 75 12.77 4.78 -5.62
C ASP A 75 13.95 4.70 -4.65
N LEU A 76 13.87 5.40 -3.50
CA LEU A 76 14.87 5.32 -2.43
C LEU A 76 14.92 3.92 -1.79
N LEU A 77 13.78 3.24 -1.64
CA LEU A 77 13.75 1.86 -1.14
C LEU A 77 14.39 0.88 -2.13
N VAL A 78 14.17 1.07 -3.43
CA VAL A 78 14.82 0.26 -4.48
C VAL A 78 16.32 0.47 -4.46
N THR A 79 16.76 1.73 -4.38
CA THR A 79 18.19 2.10 -4.33
C THR A 79 18.89 1.50 -3.10
N ALA A 80 18.15 1.32 -2.00
CA ALA A 80 18.65 0.69 -0.77
C ALA A 80 18.48 -0.85 -0.73
N ASP A 81 18.08 -1.49 -1.84
CA ASP A 81 17.79 -2.93 -1.94
C ASP A 81 16.71 -3.44 -0.96
N LEU A 82 15.85 -2.55 -0.45
CA LEU A 82 14.73 -2.87 0.44
C LEU A 82 13.44 -3.18 -0.34
N LEU A 83 13.40 -2.85 -1.62
CA LEU A 83 12.31 -3.16 -2.53
C LEU A 83 12.88 -3.61 -3.88
N SER A 84 12.37 -4.71 -4.43
CA SER A 84 12.83 -5.14 -5.76
C SER A 84 12.43 -4.15 -6.84
N ALA A 85 13.33 -3.84 -7.77
CA ALA A 85 13.04 -3.00 -8.92
C ALA A 85 11.88 -3.54 -9.80
N GLU A 86 11.73 -4.86 -9.89
CA GLU A 86 10.61 -5.48 -10.63
C GLU A 86 9.25 -5.10 -10.05
N LEU A 87 9.13 -5.10 -8.72
CA LEU A 87 7.91 -4.70 -8.03
C LEU A 87 7.67 -3.18 -8.17
N ALA A 88 8.73 -2.37 -8.06
CA ALA A 88 8.62 -0.93 -8.20
C ALA A 88 8.20 -0.48 -9.62
N ASN A 89 8.58 -1.22 -10.67
CA ASN A 89 8.15 -0.95 -12.04
C ASN A 89 6.63 -1.13 -12.27
N LYS A 90 5.91 -1.73 -11.31
CA LYS A 90 4.45 -1.91 -11.38
C LYS A 90 3.68 -0.76 -10.68
N LEU A 91 4.38 0.30 -10.25
CA LEU A 91 3.85 1.47 -9.51
C LEU A 91 3.59 2.73 -10.37
#